data_AF-A0A7C3QLE2-F1
#
_entry.id   AF-A0A7C3QLE2-F1
#
_cell.length_a   1.000
_cell.length_b   1.000
_cell.length_c   1.000
_cell.angle_alpha   90.00
_cell.angle_beta   90.00
_cell.angle_gamma   90.00
#
_symmetry.space_group_name_H-M   'P 1'
#
loop_
_entity.id
_entity.type
_entity.pdbx_description
1 polymer ?
#
loop_
_entity_poly.entity_id
_entity_poly.type
_entity_poly.pdbx_seq_one_letter_code
_entity_poly.pdbx_strand_id
1 'polypeptide(L)'
;MLQRVGNFFSKNRQFIPLMSTALLALVAYAIGAYFFVGMRNPQVFFNLFRNSSYLLISGIGMTFVILTGGIDLSVSGVVALTTVASAVLLRDGWNAWVVILLMLLMGMSLGAIMGSFITYLKVQPFIATLAGMWFARGMCFFISDNAVNIDNRTFQILGKTKLLIPGLMEWSLKQGNPAPYVSIPVVVAFLLLFVAIYISKYTRFGRTVYAIGGNEGRNEQSARLMGLPVNRTKMMVYTFNGFCSALAGLSFALFVESGHGLYAPGFELDVIASVVMGGTMLTGGSGYVFGTLFGVLVLAVTQALIQFIGSLSSWWTKIVIGILTLTFIGVQTVLANRKGSRQGTLTSEQMAARRSRQRLVFGLGALTVAVLAAVFFISRSRPAASTETTETAQCMVAPFREEEAKELVAGGAIIVYQRTAGPDCVDELYAIYSDGRITGTDGVTQVEKQINSAEVELLLTTISVDHKWFTNEIYSTYLNPCRQCYAHYIDISFEGQQKSATGVDGTTAMPPGFAFALAEIRPLLPTIAPAP
;
A
#
# COMPACT_ATOMS: atom_id res chain seq x y z
N MET A 1 35.53 24.05 -6.20
CA MET A 1 34.47 23.06 -5.86
C MET A 1 33.68 22.62 -7.09
N LEU A 2 33.10 23.55 -7.87
CA LEU A 2 32.29 23.25 -9.07
C LEU A 2 33.01 22.42 -10.16
N GLN A 3 34.30 22.65 -10.41
CA GLN A 3 35.09 21.81 -11.36
C GLN A 3 35.31 20.37 -10.87
N ARG A 4 35.50 20.15 -9.55
CA ARG A 4 35.63 18.80 -8.97
C ARG A 4 34.31 18.04 -9.04
N VAL A 5 33.19 18.75 -8.80
CA VAL A 5 31.83 18.21 -8.97
C VAL A 5 31.58 17.86 -10.44
N GLY A 6 31.94 18.74 -11.39
CA GLY A 6 31.84 18.47 -12.82
C GLY A 6 32.65 17.26 -13.29
N ASN A 7 33.89 17.11 -12.80
CA ASN A 7 34.74 15.96 -13.12
C ASN A 7 34.26 14.66 -12.48
N PHE A 8 33.63 14.71 -11.30
CA PHE A 8 33.01 13.54 -10.69
C PHE A 8 31.79 13.07 -11.52
N PHE A 9 30.90 14.00 -11.91
CA PHE A 9 29.72 13.67 -12.73
C PHE A 9 30.07 13.20 -14.13
N SER A 10 31.15 13.71 -14.74
CA SER A 10 31.58 13.26 -16.08
C SER A 10 32.12 11.83 -16.06
N LYS A 11 32.84 11.44 -14.99
CA LYS A 11 33.41 10.10 -14.80
C LYS A 11 32.37 9.08 -14.33
N ASN A 12 31.35 9.51 -13.58
CA ASN A 12 30.32 8.67 -12.96
C ASN A 12 28.93 8.80 -13.62
N ARG A 13 28.86 9.08 -14.92
CA ARG A 13 27.60 9.29 -15.66
C ARG A 13 26.54 8.20 -15.47
N GLN A 14 26.95 6.95 -15.23
CA GLN A 14 26.07 5.82 -14.95
C GLN A 14 25.27 5.95 -13.64
N PHE A 15 25.75 6.73 -12.68
CA PHE A 15 25.09 6.96 -11.39
C PHE A 15 24.21 8.21 -11.38
N ILE A 16 24.13 8.97 -12.48
CA ILE A 16 23.32 10.20 -12.54
C ILE A 16 21.83 9.93 -12.21
N PRO A 17 21.16 8.92 -12.80
CA PRO A 17 19.76 8.63 -12.47
C PRO A 17 19.60 8.29 -10.98
N LEU A 18 20.49 7.45 -10.44
CA LEU A 18 20.51 7.04 -9.05
C LEU A 18 20.70 8.21 -8.07
N MET A 19 21.67 9.09 -8.35
CA MET A 19 21.92 10.28 -7.52
C MET A 19 20.75 11.27 -7.60
N SER A 20 20.11 11.38 -8.78
CA SER A 20 18.97 12.28 -8.96
C SER A 20 17.75 11.83 -8.16
N THR A 21 17.49 10.53 -8.09
CA THR A 21 16.36 9.99 -7.32
C THR A 21 16.62 9.95 -5.83
N ALA A 22 17.86 9.65 -5.43
CA ALA A 22 18.28 9.80 -4.03
C ALA A 22 18.12 11.26 -3.56
N LEU A 23 18.56 12.23 -4.37
CA LEU A 23 18.40 13.65 -4.07
C LEU A 23 16.91 14.04 -4.00
N LEU A 24 16.10 13.59 -4.96
CA LEU A 24 14.66 13.85 -4.98
C LEU A 24 13.98 13.34 -3.70
N ALA A 25 14.24 12.09 -3.30
CA ALA A 25 13.68 11.50 -2.09
C ALA A 25 14.08 12.28 -0.83
N LEU A 26 15.37 12.64 -0.72
CA LEU A 26 15.89 13.40 0.43
C LEU A 26 15.31 14.81 0.49
N VAL A 27 15.23 15.52 -0.64
CA VAL A 27 14.65 16.87 -0.71
C VAL A 27 13.16 16.82 -0.40
N ALA A 28 12.41 15.87 -0.97
CA ALA A 28 10.99 15.72 -0.68
C ALA A 28 10.73 15.43 0.80
N TYR A 29 11.54 14.56 1.42
CA TYR A 29 11.44 14.28 2.85
C TYR A 29 11.83 15.50 3.70
N ALA A 30 12.88 16.23 3.34
CA ALA A 30 13.30 17.44 4.06
C ALA A 30 12.24 18.55 3.97
N ILE A 31 11.61 18.73 2.81
CA ILE A 31 10.45 19.61 2.63
C ILE A 31 9.31 19.17 3.56
N GLY A 32 8.99 17.87 3.56
CA GLY A 32 8.01 17.30 4.47
C GLY A 32 8.31 17.57 5.94
N ALA A 33 9.54 17.32 6.38
CA ALA A 33 9.99 17.57 7.75
C ALA A 33 9.98 19.06 8.11
N TYR A 34 10.21 19.96 7.16
CA TYR A 34 10.10 21.39 7.38
C TYR A 34 8.65 21.80 7.67
N PHE A 35 7.70 21.34 6.85
CA PHE A 35 6.29 21.71 6.94
C PHE A 35 5.48 20.93 7.98
N PHE A 36 5.77 19.64 8.18
CA PHE A 36 5.06 18.78 9.10
C PHE A 36 5.96 18.43 10.29
N VAL A 37 5.64 19.00 11.45
CA VAL A 37 6.39 18.74 12.69
C VAL A 37 6.43 17.24 13.02
N GLY A 38 5.35 16.51 12.75
CA GLY A 38 5.28 15.06 12.93
C GLY A 38 6.33 14.29 12.11
N MET A 39 6.66 14.75 10.90
CA MET A 39 7.68 14.12 10.05
C MET A 39 9.11 14.27 10.59
N ARG A 40 9.35 15.19 11.54
CA ARG A 40 10.65 15.36 12.21
C ARG A 40 10.95 14.23 13.20
N ASN A 41 9.93 13.46 13.60
CA ASN A 41 10.13 12.30 14.47
C ASN A 41 10.94 11.22 13.70
N PRO A 42 12.10 10.77 14.22
CA PRO A 42 12.91 9.74 13.57
C PRO A 42 12.15 8.46 13.28
N GLN A 43 11.16 8.09 14.09
CA GLN A 43 10.34 6.91 13.86
C GLN A 43 9.53 7.01 12.56
N VAL A 44 9.11 8.22 12.16
CA VAL A 44 8.39 8.42 10.89
C VAL A 44 9.28 8.09 9.70
N PHE A 45 10.58 8.42 9.77
CA PHE A 45 11.55 8.01 8.75
C PHE A 45 11.67 6.48 8.67
N PHE A 46 11.81 5.80 9.81
CA PHE A 46 11.88 4.33 9.83
C PHE A 46 10.58 3.66 9.40
N ASN A 47 9.44 4.30 9.64
CA ASN A 47 8.14 3.83 9.18
C ASN A 47 8.04 3.83 7.65
N LEU A 48 8.78 4.68 6.93
CA LEU A 48 8.86 4.62 5.45
C LEU A 48 9.36 3.25 5.00
N PHE A 49 10.42 2.74 5.63
CA PHE A 49 10.94 1.41 5.30
C PHE A 49 10.02 0.30 5.79
N ARG A 50 9.41 0.44 6.97
CA ARG A 50 8.45 -0.54 7.49
C ARG A 50 7.28 -0.73 6.51
N ASN A 51 6.67 0.37 6.09
CA ASN A 51 5.50 0.39 5.22
C ASN A 51 5.81 0.06 3.75
N SER A 52 7.08 0.06 3.36
CA SER A 52 7.51 -0.24 1.98
C SER A 52 8.48 -1.42 1.89
N SER A 53 8.61 -2.21 2.95
CA SER A 53 9.52 -3.36 3.03
C SER A 53 9.18 -4.44 1.99
N TYR A 54 7.92 -4.82 1.89
CA TYR A 54 7.42 -5.77 0.89
C TYR A 54 7.57 -5.24 -0.55
N LEU A 55 7.41 -3.92 -0.76
CA LEU A 55 7.63 -3.28 -2.06
C LEU A 55 9.11 -3.33 -2.47
N LEU A 56 10.03 -3.09 -1.52
CA LEU A 56 11.47 -3.21 -1.76
C LEU A 56 11.88 -4.65 -2.10
N ILE A 57 11.38 -5.64 -1.36
CA ILE A 57 11.65 -7.06 -1.61
C ILE A 57 11.21 -7.44 -3.03
N SER A 58 9.98 -7.11 -3.41
CA SER A 58 9.48 -7.40 -4.77
C SER A 58 10.24 -6.61 -5.84
N GLY A 59 10.60 -5.35 -5.56
CA GLY A 59 11.40 -4.51 -6.45
C GLY A 59 12.79 -5.09 -6.74
N ILE A 60 13.43 -5.71 -5.75
CA ILE A 60 14.74 -6.36 -5.94
C ILE A 60 14.63 -7.47 -6.99
N GLY A 61 13.65 -8.37 -6.87
CA GLY A 61 13.39 -9.41 -7.86
C GLY A 61 13.09 -8.83 -9.24
N MET A 62 12.17 -7.86 -9.30
CA MET A 62 11.76 -7.22 -10.54
C MET A 62 12.92 -6.49 -11.24
N THR A 63 13.90 -6.00 -10.47
CA THR A 63 15.12 -5.39 -11.03
C THR A 63 15.89 -6.38 -11.91
N PHE A 64 16.02 -7.64 -11.51
CA PHE A 64 16.68 -8.65 -12.34
C PHE A 64 15.88 -8.96 -13.61
N VAL A 65 14.54 -9.02 -13.49
CA VAL A 65 13.65 -9.24 -14.64
C VAL A 65 13.82 -8.11 -15.67
N ILE A 66 13.70 -6.86 -15.24
CA ILE A 66 13.87 -5.69 -16.11
C ILE A 66 15.29 -5.62 -16.68
N LEU A 67 16.32 -5.96 -15.89
CA LEU A 67 17.70 -6.00 -16.39
C LEU A 67 17.88 -6.99 -17.55
N THR A 68 17.14 -8.10 -17.58
CA THR A 68 17.13 -9.02 -18.74
C THR A 68 16.25 -8.56 -19.91
N GLY A 69 15.55 -7.42 -19.78
CA GLY A 69 14.60 -6.90 -20.78
C GLY A 69 13.19 -7.49 -20.68
N GLY A 70 12.86 -8.15 -19.57
CA GLY A 70 11.52 -8.68 -19.31
C GLY A 70 10.66 -7.75 -18.46
N ILE A 71 9.37 -8.08 -18.39
CA ILE A 71 8.41 -7.48 -17.44
C ILE A 71 7.62 -8.64 -16.82
N ASP A 72 7.55 -8.69 -15.49
CA ASP A 72 6.79 -9.67 -14.75
C ASP A 72 5.62 -9.01 -14.02
N LEU A 73 4.41 -9.26 -14.53
CA LEU A 73 3.16 -8.77 -13.95
C LEU A 73 2.60 -9.71 -12.86
N SER A 74 3.11 -10.94 -12.75
CA SER A 74 2.59 -11.95 -11.82
C SER A 74 2.87 -11.63 -10.35
N VAL A 75 3.78 -10.70 -10.07
CA VAL A 75 4.26 -10.38 -8.73
C VAL A 75 3.11 -10.06 -7.75
N SER A 76 2.07 -9.36 -8.18
CA SER A 76 0.92 -9.05 -7.32
C SER A 76 0.03 -10.26 -7.04
N GLY A 77 -0.18 -11.12 -8.04
CA GLY A 77 -0.90 -12.38 -7.91
C GLY A 77 -0.18 -13.33 -6.94
N VAL A 78 1.14 -13.47 -7.07
CA VAL A 78 1.96 -14.32 -6.18
C VAL A 78 2.00 -13.76 -4.75
N VAL A 79 2.10 -12.44 -4.58
CA VAL A 79 1.99 -11.78 -3.27
C VAL A 79 0.64 -12.07 -2.62
N ALA A 80 -0.46 -11.89 -3.34
CA ALA A 80 -1.81 -12.17 -2.83
C ALA A 80 -1.98 -13.65 -2.47
N LEU A 81 -1.55 -14.56 -3.35
CA LEU A 81 -1.64 -16.00 -3.15
C LEU A 81 -0.85 -16.45 -1.92
N THR A 82 0.37 -15.96 -1.76
CA THR A 82 1.19 -16.30 -0.59
C THR A 82 0.60 -15.73 0.70
N THR A 83 -0.02 -14.55 0.68
CA THR A 83 -0.72 -14.04 1.88
C THR A 83 -1.92 -14.88 2.29
N VAL A 84 -2.85 -15.19 1.36
CA VAL A 84 -4.05 -15.96 1.71
C VAL A 84 -3.73 -17.42 2.05
N ALA A 85 -2.81 -18.05 1.31
CA ALA A 85 -2.36 -19.40 1.60
C ALA A 85 -1.64 -19.50 2.95
N SER A 86 -0.81 -18.51 3.29
CA SER A 86 -0.20 -18.45 4.63
C SER A 86 -1.27 -18.34 5.71
N ALA A 87 -2.26 -17.45 5.52
CA ALA A 87 -3.29 -17.22 6.52
C ALA A 87 -4.14 -18.47 6.78
N VAL A 88 -4.55 -19.17 5.72
CA VAL A 88 -5.32 -20.42 5.84
C VAL A 88 -4.49 -21.52 6.51
N LEU A 89 -3.26 -21.78 6.07
CA LEU A 89 -2.44 -22.83 6.67
C LEU A 89 -2.16 -22.57 8.16
N LEU A 90 -1.90 -21.31 8.53
CA LEU A 90 -1.68 -20.94 9.92
C LEU A 90 -2.96 -21.08 10.77
N ARG A 91 -4.12 -20.69 10.22
CA ARG A 91 -5.43 -20.91 10.87
C ARG A 91 -5.68 -22.40 11.10
N ASP A 92 -5.33 -23.23 10.13
CA ASP A 92 -5.47 -24.69 10.20
C ASP A 92 -4.41 -25.34 11.12
N GLY A 93 -3.61 -24.54 11.84
CA GLY A 93 -2.70 -25.00 12.87
C GLY A 93 -1.32 -25.45 12.37
N TRP A 94 -0.98 -25.21 11.10
CA TRP A 94 0.33 -25.59 10.57
C TRP A 94 1.46 -24.79 11.24
N ASN A 95 2.62 -25.44 11.38
CA ASN A 95 3.81 -24.78 11.91
C ASN A 95 4.24 -23.62 11.02
N ALA A 96 4.42 -22.43 11.60
CA ALA A 96 4.74 -21.20 10.87
C ALA A 96 6.02 -21.28 10.03
N TRP A 97 7.06 -21.99 10.50
CA TRP A 97 8.29 -22.15 9.74
C TRP A 97 8.10 -23.01 8.49
N VAL A 98 7.24 -24.03 8.60
CA VAL A 98 6.86 -24.88 7.46
C VAL A 98 6.05 -24.06 6.46
N VAL A 99 5.11 -23.24 6.93
CA VAL A 99 4.33 -22.33 6.06
C VAL A 99 5.27 -21.38 5.31
N ILE A 100 6.21 -20.72 6.00
CA ILE A 100 7.20 -19.84 5.35
C ILE A 100 7.97 -20.59 4.25
N LEU A 101 8.48 -21.78 4.55
CA LEU A 101 9.22 -22.58 3.58
C LEU A 101 8.35 -22.95 2.36
N LEU A 102 7.11 -23.40 2.59
CA LEU A 102 6.17 -23.77 1.53
C LEU A 102 5.83 -22.58 0.64
N MET A 103 5.62 -21.39 1.20
CA MET A 103 5.34 -20.19 0.41
C MET A 103 6.52 -19.78 -0.46
N LEU A 104 7.75 -19.86 0.08
CA LEU A 104 8.95 -19.57 -0.71
C LEU A 104 9.15 -20.58 -1.84
N LEU A 105 8.91 -21.87 -1.60
CA LEU A 105 8.95 -22.92 -2.61
C LEU A 105 7.87 -22.70 -3.68
N MET A 106 6.65 -22.35 -3.28
CA MET A 106 5.54 -22.06 -4.20
C MET A 106 5.84 -20.85 -5.09
N GLY A 107 6.39 -19.77 -4.52
CA GLY A 107 6.82 -18.61 -5.32
C GLY A 107 7.90 -18.96 -6.33
N MET A 108 8.92 -19.70 -5.89
CA MET A 108 9.99 -20.19 -6.77
C MET A 108 9.45 -21.10 -7.88
N SER A 109 8.52 -22.01 -7.58
CA SER A 109 7.94 -22.90 -8.59
C SER A 109 7.11 -22.13 -9.61
N LEU A 110 6.26 -21.19 -9.18
CA LEU A 110 5.49 -20.35 -10.09
C LEU A 110 6.40 -19.49 -10.98
N GLY A 111 7.44 -18.88 -10.42
CA GLY A 111 8.43 -18.13 -11.17
C GLY A 111 9.23 -19.00 -12.15
N ALA A 112 9.58 -20.23 -11.76
CA ALA A 112 10.25 -21.20 -12.63
C ALA A 112 9.34 -21.65 -13.78
N ILE A 113 8.05 -21.88 -13.51
CA ILE A 113 7.05 -22.23 -14.52
C ILE A 113 6.97 -21.09 -15.53
N MET A 114 6.68 -19.86 -15.11
CA MET A 114 6.60 -18.71 -16.03
C MET A 114 7.92 -18.49 -16.77
N GLY A 115 9.05 -18.58 -16.07
CA GLY A 115 10.38 -18.51 -16.68
C GLY A 115 10.64 -19.58 -17.74
N SER A 116 10.05 -20.78 -17.59
CA SER A 116 10.16 -21.86 -18.56
C SER A 116 9.36 -21.59 -19.84
N PHE A 117 8.12 -21.08 -19.71
CA PHE A 117 7.32 -20.62 -20.85
C PHE A 117 8.03 -19.49 -21.62
N ILE A 118 8.60 -18.54 -20.90
CA ILE A 118 9.32 -17.41 -21.50
C ILE A 118 10.60 -17.87 -22.21
N THR A 119 11.34 -18.79 -21.59
CA THR A 119 12.67 -19.19 -22.07
C THR A 119 12.61 -20.23 -23.16
N TYR A 120 11.82 -21.30 -22.98
CA TYR A 120 11.81 -22.46 -23.85
C TYR A 120 10.70 -22.38 -24.91
N LEU A 121 9.50 -21.95 -24.50
CA LEU A 121 8.37 -21.77 -25.42
C LEU A 121 8.39 -20.40 -26.11
N LYS A 122 9.34 -19.52 -25.76
CA LYS A 122 9.54 -18.20 -26.35
C LYS A 122 8.29 -17.31 -26.28
N VAL A 123 7.46 -17.52 -25.26
CA VAL A 123 6.30 -16.66 -24.98
C VAL A 123 6.80 -15.29 -24.54
N GLN A 124 6.13 -14.21 -24.95
CA GLN A 124 6.50 -12.87 -24.51
C GLN A 124 6.33 -12.74 -22.98
N PRO A 125 7.32 -12.17 -22.26
CA PRO A 125 7.32 -12.09 -20.79
C PRO A 125 6.03 -11.55 -20.15
N PHE A 126 5.53 -10.42 -20.67
CA PHE A 126 4.35 -9.79 -20.08
C PHE A 126 3.10 -10.67 -20.24
N ILE A 127 2.97 -11.43 -21.33
CA ILE A 127 1.81 -12.31 -21.58
C ILE A 127 1.87 -13.51 -20.62
N ALA A 128 3.01 -14.19 -20.55
CA ALA A 128 3.18 -15.35 -19.68
C ALA A 128 2.93 -14.99 -18.21
N THR A 129 3.40 -13.81 -17.78
CA THR A 129 3.27 -13.35 -16.41
C THR A 129 1.90 -12.75 -16.11
N LEU A 130 1.21 -12.14 -17.09
CA LEU A 130 -0.19 -11.73 -16.95
C LEU A 130 -1.10 -12.95 -16.77
N ALA A 131 -0.92 -14.00 -17.58
CA ALA A 131 -1.64 -15.26 -17.41
C ALA A 131 -1.34 -15.90 -16.04
N GLY A 132 -0.06 -15.88 -15.64
CA GLY A 132 0.37 -16.33 -14.33
C GLY A 132 -0.25 -15.53 -13.17
N MET A 133 -0.41 -14.21 -13.33
CA MET A 133 -1.10 -13.34 -12.37
C MET A 133 -2.55 -13.78 -12.20
N TRP A 134 -3.30 -13.96 -13.29
CA TRP A 134 -4.69 -14.39 -13.24
C TRP A 134 -4.84 -15.78 -12.62
N PHE A 135 -3.95 -16.71 -12.96
CA PHE A 135 -3.91 -18.02 -12.32
C PHE A 135 -3.69 -17.90 -10.81
N ALA A 136 -2.65 -17.19 -10.37
CA ALA A 136 -2.36 -17.03 -8.95
C ALA A 136 -3.50 -16.34 -8.20
N ARG A 137 -4.13 -15.32 -8.82
CA ARG A 137 -5.30 -14.60 -8.29
C ARG A 137 -6.52 -15.52 -8.17
N GLY A 138 -6.79 -16.33 -9.18
CA GLY A 138 -7.89 -17.30 -9.17
C GLY A 138 -7.68 -18.37 -8.09
N MET A 139 -6.45 -18.85 -7.93
CA MET A 139 -6.10 -19.79 -6.87
C MET A 139 -6.34 -19.22 -5.47
N CYS A 140 -6.26 -17.89 -5.27
CA CYS A 140 -6.62 -17.29 -3.99
C CYS A 140 -8.06 -17.59 -3.58
N PHE A 141 -9.01 -17.45 -4.52
CA PHE A 141 -10.43 -17.68 -4.28
C PHE A 141 -10.78 -19.18 -4.23
N PHE A 142 -9.95 -20.03 -4.84
CA PHE A 142 -10.05 -21.47 -4.59
C PHE A 142 -9.66 -21.85 -3.16
N ILE A 143 -8.77 -21.08 -2.53
CA ILE A 143 -8.31 -21.30 -1.15
C ILE A 143 -9.28 -20.69 -0.12
N SER A 144 -9.72 -19.45 -0.33
CA SER A 144 -10.66 -18.77 0.56
C SER A 144 -11.32 -17.58 -0.15
N ASP A 145 -12.65 -17.53 -0.12
CA ASP A 145 -13.44 -16.37 -0.57
C ASP A 145 -13.41 -15.20 0.42
N ASN A 146 -13.25 -15.52 1.71
CA ASN A 146 -13.26 -14.54 2.79
C ASN A 146 -11.86 -14.15 3.24
N ALA A 147 -11.72 -12.98 3.86
CA ALA A 147 -10.49 -12.57 4.51
C ALA A 147 -10.23 -13.46 5.73
N VAL A 148 -8.98 -13.90 5.89
CA VAL A 148 -8.55 -14.80 6.97
C VAL A 148 -7.54 -14.06 7.86
N ASN A 149 -7.86 -13.91 9.14
CA ASN A 149 -6.95 -13.31 10.11
C ASN A 149 -5.82 -14.27 10.48
N ILE A 150 -4.62 -13.72 10.69
CA ILE A 150 -3.42 -14.47 11.08
C ILE A 150 -3.20 -14.30 12.58
N ASP A 151 -3.72 -15.22 13.37
CA ASP A 151 -3.43 -15.29 14.81
C ASP A 151 -2.43 -16.40 15.13
N ASN A 152 -1.15 -16.14 14.83
CA ASN A 152 -0.08 -17.09 15.12
C ASN A 152 1.08 -16.40 15.87
N ARG A 153 1.48 -16.99 17.00
CA ARG A 153 2.55 -16.46 17.86
C ARG A 153 3.84 -16.15 17.09
N THR A 154 4.27 -17.02 16.18
CA THR A 154 5.51 -16.81 15.42
C THR A 154 5.39 -15.64 14.45
N PHE A 155 4.26 -15.51 13.75
CA PHE A 155 4.00 -14.36 12.87
C PHE A 155 3.89 -13.06 13.67
N GLN A 156 3.24 -13.08 14.84
CA GLN A 156 3.20 -11.92 15.73
C GLN A 156 4.61 -11.52 16.21
N ILE A 157 5.46 -12.48 16.60
CA ILE A 157 6.85 -12.19 16.97
C ILE A 157 7.58 -11.57 15.77
N LEU A 158 7.48 -12.16 14.58
CA LEU A 158 8.15 -11.64 13.39
C LEU A 158 7.63 -10.24 12.97
N GLY A 159 6.34 -9.97 13.10
CA GLY A 159 5.74 -8.69 12.73
C GLY A 159 5.92 -7.57 13.76
N LYS A 160 5.82 -7.90 15.07
CA LYS A 160 5.76 -6.93 16.18
C LYS A 160 7.09 -6.72 16.89
N THR A 161 8.11 -7.56 16.67
CA THR A 161 9.43 -7.37 17.29
C THR A 161 10.04 -6.05 16.83
N LYS A 162 10.40 -5.23 17.82
CA LYS A 162 11.03 -3.92 17.64
C LYS A 162 12.54 -4.05 17.87
N LEU A 163 13.32 -3.96 16.80
CA LEU A 163 14.78 -3.96 16.89
C LEU A 163 15.25 -2.51 17.11
N LEU A 164 15.83 -2.26 18.27
CA LEU A 164 16.37 -0.97 18.65
C LEU A 164 17.76 -0.81 18.03
N ILE A 165 18.08 0.40 17.52
CA ILE A 165 19.40 0.69 16.95
C ILE A 165 20.30 1.28 18.06
N PRO A 166 21.43 0.63 18.39
CA PRO A 166 22.41 1.16 19.34
C PRO A 166 22.94 2.53 18.88
N GLY A 167 23.02 3.52 19.76
CA GLY A 167 23.46 4.90 19.48
C GLY A 167 22.31 5.88 19.20
N LEU A 168 21.25 5.45 18.52
CA LEU A 168 20.05 6.26 18.28
C LEU A 168 19.09 6.22 19.48
N MET A 169 19.12 5.13 20.24
CA MET A 169 18.34 4.96 21.46
C MET A 169 18.75 5.97 22.53
N GLU A 170 20.05 6.08 22.83
CA GLU A 170 20.57 6.97 23.86
C GLU A 170 20.33 8.45 23.49
N TRP A 171 20.44 8.79 22.20
CA TRP A 171 20.17 10.13 21.70
C TRP A 171 18.68 10.49 21.80
N SER A 172 17.79 9.56 21.43
CA SER A 172 16.34 9.76 21.48
C SER A 172 15.81 9.87 22.92
N LEU A 173 16.30 9.00 23.81
CA LEU A 173 15.94 9.03 25.23
C LEU A 173 16.41 10.33 25.90
N LYS A 174 17.59 10.84 25.52
CA LYS A 174 18.11 12.13 26.02
C LYS A 174 17.25 13.33 25.57
N GLN A 175 16.48 13.20 24.49
CA GLN A 175 15.52 14.21 24.02
C GLN A 175 14.09 13.97 24.54
N GLY A 176 13.87 12.97 25.39
CA GLY A 176 12.54 12.61 25.89
C GLY A 176 11.63 11.94 24.85
N ASN A 177 12.16 11.53 23.70
CA ASN A 177 11.41 10.87 22.63
C ASN A 177 11.54 9.34 22.71
N PRO A 178 10.48 8.57 22.40
CA PRO A 178 10.55 7.12 22.32
C PRO A 178 11.65 6.66 21.36
N ALA A 179 12.44 5.67 21.77
CA ALA A 179 13.55 5.18 20.97
C ALA A 179 13.06 4.66 19.60
N PRO A 180 13.65 5.13 18.48
CA PRO A 180 13.27 4.64 17.18
C PRO A 180 13.65 3.17 17.02
N TYR A 181 12.80 2.42 16.31
CA TYR A 181 12.97 1.00 16.08
C TYR A 181 12.76 0.60 14.63
N VAL A 182 13.36 -0.52 14.26
CA VAL A 182 13.24 -1.17 12.96
C VAL A 182 12.53 -2.51 13.14
N SER A 183 11.61 -2.85 12.24
CA SER A 183 10.92 -4.15 12.27
C SER A 183 11.71 -5.22 11.51
N ILE A 184 11.51 -6.49 11.85
CA ILE A 184 12.19 -7.62 11.21
C ILE A 184 12.00 -7.64 9.68
N PRO A 185 10.80 -7.37 9.10
CA PRO A 185 10.64 -7.31 7.64
C PRO A 185 11.57 -6.31 6.94
N VAL A 186 11.90 -5.19 7.59
CA VAL A 186 12.86 -4.22 7.07
C VAL A 186 14.26 -4.81 7.03
N VAL A 187 14.68 -5.48 8.11
CA VAL A 187 15.98 -6.16 8.17
C VAL A 187 16.10 -7.22 7.08
N VAL A 188 15.06 -8.02 6.88
CA VAL A 188 14.99 -9.03 5.81
C VAL A 188 15.11 -8.36 4.43
N ALA A 189 14.40 -7.24 4.20
CA ALA A 189 14.47 -6.50 2.94
C ALA A 189 15.89 -5.96 2.66
N PHE A 190 16.55 -5.38 3.66
CA PHE A 190 17.92 -4.88 3.51
C PHE A 190 18.94 -6.02 3.35
N LEU A 191 18.79 -7.13 4.08
CA LEU A 191 19.63 -8.32 3.89
C LEU A 191 19.52 -8.82 2.45
N LEU A 192 18.29 -8.97 1.94
CA LEU A 192 18.06 -9.35 0.56
C LEU A 192 18.67 -8.35 -0.42
N LEU A 193 18.56 -7.04 -0.14
CA LEU A 193 19.17 -5.99 -0.97
C LEU A 193 20.70 -6.17 -1.06
N PHE A 194 21.38 -6.37 0.06
CA PHE A 194 22.83 -6.57 0.08
C PHE A 194 23.25 -7.85 -0.65
N VAL A 195 22.51 -8.95 -0.43
CA VAL A 195 22.74 -10.21 -1.16
C VAL A 195 22.52 -10.02 -2.66
N ALA A 196 21.47 -9.32 -3.06
CA ALA A 196 21.15 -9.04 -4.45
C ALA A 196 22.19 -8.13 -5.13
N ILE A 197 22.72 -7.12 -4.42
CA ILE A 197 23.83 -6.29 -4.90
C ILE A 197 25.09 -7.16 -5.10
N TYR A 198 25.37 -8.03 -4.14
CA TYR A 198 26.51 -8.94 -4.24
C TYR A 198 26.38 -9.88 -5.46
N ILE A 199 25.20 -10.50 -5.62
CA ILE A 199 24.88 -11.35 -6.77
C ILE A 199 25.03 -10.58 -8.08
N SER A 200 24.42 -9.40 -8.16
CA SER A 200 24.41 -8.55 -9.36
C SER A 200 25.81 -8.13 -9.80
N LYS A 201 26.68 -7.71 -8.86
CA LYS A 201 27.98 -7.11 -9.17
C LYS A 201 29.13 -8.11 -9.22
N TYR A 202 29.14 -9.12 -8.35
CA TYR A 202 30.33 -9.95 -8.12
C TYR A 202 30.21 -11.39 -8.66
N THR A 203 29.02 -11.84 -9.09
CA THR A 203 28.86 -13.21 -9.59
C THR A 203 28.90 -13.30 -11.13
N ARG A 204 29.08 -14.52 -11.65
CA ARG A 204 28.93 -14.79 -13.10
C ARG A 204 27.48 -14.59 -13.54
N PHE A 205 26.52 -15.01 -12.71
CA PHE A 205 25.10 -14.83 -12.97
C PHE A 205 24.74 -13.36 -13.21
N GLY A 206 25.16 -12.46 -12.32
CA GLY A 206 24.91 -11.01 -12.48
C GLY A 206 25.49 -10.46 -13.79
N ARG A 207 26.75 -10.79 -14.12
CA ARG A 207 27.37 -10.39 -15.40
C ARG A 207 26.61 -10.89 -16.62
N THR A 208 26.10 -12.13 -16.58
CA THR A 208 25.27 -12.67 -17.65
C THR A 208 23.92 -11.96 -17.75
N VAL A 209 23.28 -11.61 -16.63
CA VAL A 209 22.03 -10.82 -16.60
C VAL A 209 22.20 -9.49 -17.34
N TYR A 210 23.26 -8.73 -17.05
CA TYR A 210 23.55 -7.47 -17.74
C TYR A 210 23.89 -7.66 -19.23
N ALA A 211 24.55 -8.77 -19.59
CA ALA A 211 24.92 -9.06 -20.97
C ALA A 211 23.72 -9.46 -21.85
N ILE A 212 22.68 -10.07 -21.26
CA ILE A 212 21.45 -10.45 -21.97
C ILE A 212 20.63 -9.21 -22.34
N GLY A 213 20.50 -8.25 -21.41
CA GLY A 213 19.63 -7.10 -21.59
C GLY A 213 20.17 -6.02 -22.55
N GLY A 214 19.25 -5.20 -23.07
CA GLY A 214 19.55 -4.08 -23.96
C GLY A 214 19.22 -4.34 -25.44
N ASN A 215 19.10 -3.27 -26.23
CA ASN A 215 18.83 -3.30 -27.67
C ASN A 215 17.62 -4.16 -28.07
N GLU A 216 16.52 -4.12 -27.31
CA GLU A 216 15.25 -4.81 -27.63
C GLU A 216 15.45 -6.32 -27.93
N GLY A 217 16.32 -6.99 -27.17
CA GLY A 217 16.56 -8.43 -27.29
C GLY A 217 17.63 -8.82 -28.32
N ARG A 218 18.23 -7.88 -29.07
CA ARG A 218 19.37 -8.17 -29.96
C ARG A 218 20.60 -8.64 -29.18
N ASN A 219 20.82 -8.09 -27.99
CA ASN A 219 21.94 -8.49 -27.13
C ASN A 219 21.82 -9.95 -26.66
N GLU A 220 20.61 -10.50 -26.61
CA GLU A 220 20.38 -11.90 -26.27
C GLU A 220 21.10 -12.83 -27.26
N GLN A 221 21.02 -12.53 -28.56
CA GLN A 221 21.69 -13.31 -29.60
C GLN A 221 23.21 -13.19 -29.49
N SER A 222 23.73 -11.98 -29.27
CA SER A 222 25.16 -11.75 -29.05
C SER A 222 25.68 -12.50 -27.82
N ALA A 223 24.92 -12.49 -26.72
CA ALA A 223 25.26 -13.24 -25.50
C ALA A 223 25.32 -14.75 -25.73
N ARG A 224 24.42 -15.30 -26.56
CA ARG A 224 24.45 -16.71 -26.97
C ARG A 224 25.67 -17.04 -27.82
N LEU A 225 26.02 -16.17 -28.78
CA LEU A 225 27.21 -16.34 -29.62
C LEU A 225 28.52 -16.26 -28.81
N MET A 226 28.52 -15.51 -27.70
CA MET A 226 29.62 -15.47 -26.72
C MET A 226 29.64 -16.67 -25.75
N GLY A 227 28.76 -17.68 -25.94
CA GLY A 227 28.73 -18.89 -25.13
C GLY A 227 28.14 -18.71 -23.73
N LEU A 228 27.42 -17.62 -23.46
CA LEU A 228 26.78 -17.41 -22.16
C LEU A 228 25.52 -18.27 -22.01
N PRO A 229 25.21 -18.79 -20.81
CA PRO A 229 24.07 -19.68 -20.58
C PRO A 229 22.73 -18.91 -20.49
N VAL A 230 22.35 -18.23 -21.57
CA VAL A 230 21.23 -17.27 -21.60
C VAL A 230 19.91 -17.88 -21.12
N ASN A 231 19.58 -19.08 -21.58
CA ASN A 231 18.32 -19.73 -21.21
C ASN A 231 18.26 -20.05 -19.71
N ARG A 232 19.33 -20.64 -19.17
CA ARG A 232 19.43 -20.95 -17.74
C ARG A 232 19.37 -19.69 -16.88
N THR A 233 20.04 -18.61 -17.31
CA THR A 233 20.02 -17.33 -16.60
C THR A 233 18.62 -16.72 -16.59
N LYS A 234 17.91 -16.69 -17.73
CA LYS A 234 16.52 -16.17 -17.77
C LYS A 234 15.60 -16.95 -16.85
N MET A 235 15.64 -18.28 -16.89
CA MET A 235 14.85 -19.12 -15.98
C MET A 235 15.15 -18.81 -14.51
N MET A 236 16.43 -18.73 -14.12
CA MET A 236 16.85 -18.37 -12.76
C MET A 236 16.40 -16.97 -12.34
N VAL A 237 16.35 -16.00 -13.26
CA VAL A 237 15.85 -14.65 -12.98
C VAL A 237 14.37 -14.66 -12.60
N TYR A 238 13.52 -15.36 -13.35
CA TYR A 238 12.08 -15.46 -13.01
C TYR A 238 11.85 -16.32 -11.77
N THR A 239 12.62 -17.38 -11.55
CA THR A 239 12.58 -18.14 -10.29
C THR A 239 12.96 -17.28 -9.08
N PHE A 240 14.02 -16.47 -9.20
CA PHE A 240 14.42 -15.53 -8.15
C PHE A 240 13.39 -14.43 -7.94
N ASN A 241 12.73 -13.95 -9.00
CA ASN A 241 11.63 -13.01 -8.86
C ASN A 241 10.45 -13.64 -8.12
N GLY A 242 10.08 -14.89 -8.44
CA GLY A 242 9.05 -15.64 -7.73
C GLY A 242 9.37 -15.85 -6.24
N PHE A 243 10.63 -16.13 -5.91
CA PHE A 243 11.11 -16.12 -4.51
C PHE A 243 10.90 -14.77 -3.84
N CYS A 244 11.29 -13.68 -4.50
CA CYS A 244 11.12 -12.32 -3.97
C CYS A 244 9.64 -11.96 -3.80
N SER A 245 8.77 -12.32 -4.75
CA SER A 245 7.32 -12.09 -4.64
C SER A 245 6.70 -12.87 -3.49
N ALA A 246 7.10 -14.12 -3.28
CA ALA A 246 6.63 -14.89 -2.13
C ALA A 246 7.12 -14.32 -0.79
N LEU A 247 8.39 -13.91 -0.71
CA LEU A 247 8.93 -13.27 0.47
C LEU A 247 8.28 -11.89 0.74
N ALA A 248 7.96 -11.15 -0.33
CA ALA A 248 7.19 -9.90 -0.24
C ALA A 248 5.77 -10.16 0.26
N GLY A 249 5.12 -11.23 -0.20
CA GLY A 249 3.80 -11.64 0.31
C GLY A 249 3.84 -12.05 1.77
N LEU A 250 4.80 -12.85 2.21
CA LEU A 250 5.02 -13.14 3.64
C LEU A 250 5.24 -11.85 4.45
N SER A 251 6.08 -10.93 3.95
CA SER A 251 6.30 -9.62 4.57
C SER A 251 5.03 -8.76 4.61
N PHE A 252 4.16 -8.88 3.61
CA PHE A 252 2.89 -8.16 3.53
C PHE A 252 1.86 -8.77 4.51
N ALA A 253 1.78 -10.09 4.62
CA ALA A 253 0.98 -10.78 5.64
C ALA A 253 1.41 -10.39 7.06
N LEU A 254 2.70 -10.26 7.33
CA LEU A 254 3.21 -9.77 8.62
C LEU A 254 2.85 -8.31 8.90
N PHE A 255 2.61 -7.51 7.87
CA PHE A 255 2.24 -6.11 8.00
C PHE A 255 0.73 -5.92 8.22
N VAL A 256 -0.09 -6.70 7.51
CA VAL A 256 -1.56 -6.59 7.55
C VAL A 256 -2.20 -7.51 8.59
N GLU A 257 -1.49 -8.57 9.04
CA GLU A 257 -1.97 -9.59 9.98
C GLU A 257 -3.21 -10.37 9.49
N SER A 258 -3.44 -10.38 8.17
CA SER A 258 -4.50 -11.15 7.51
C SER A 258 -4.13 -11.48 6.07
N GLY A 259 -4.90 -12.37 5.43
CA GLY A 259 -4.75 -12.78 4.04
C GLY A 259 -6.08 -12.77 3.30
N HIS A 260 -6.08 -12.23 2.07
CA HIS A 260 -7.26 -12.18 1.21
C HIS A 260 -6.87 -12.14 -0.27
N GLY A 261 -7.69 -12.73 -1.15
CA GLY A 261 -7.40 -12.81 -2.59
C GLY A 261 -7.39 -11.46 -3.33
N LEU A 262 -8.07 -10.43 -2.80
CA LEU A 262 -8.08 -9.09 -3.39
C LEU A 262 -6.89 -8.21 -3.01
N TYR A 263 -6.00 -8.65 -2.12
CA TYR A 263 -4.85 -7.85 -1.70
C TYR A 263 -3.89 -7.52 -2.85
N ALA A 264 -3.08 -6.47 -2.67
CA ALA A 264 -2.10 -5.99 -3.65
C ALA A 264 -2.63 -5.65 -5.08
N PRO A 265 -3.79 -4.97 -5.24
CA PRO A 265 -4.25 -4.57 -6.57
C PRO A 265 -3.33 -3.49 -7.17
N GLY A 266 -2.86 -3.69 -8.40
CA GLY A 266 -1.95 -2.75 -9.06
C GLY A 266 -0.55 -2.68 -8.44
N PHE A 267 -0.22 -3.59 -7.52
CA PHE A 267 1.08 -3.62 -6.85
C PHE A 267 2.22 -3.88 -7.84
N GLU A 268 1.97 -4.66 -8.90
CA GLU A 268 2.90 -4.90 -9.99
C GLU A 268 3.35 -3.59 -10.66
N LEU A 269 2.43 -2.63 -10.83
CA LEU A 269 2.74 -1.33 -11.43
C LEU A 269 3.56 -0.46 -10.48
N ASP A 270 3.27 -0.49 -9.18
CA ASP A 270 4.06 0.23 -8.17
C ASP A 270 5.50 -0.32 -8.07
N VAL A 271 5.66 -1.65 -8.18
CA VAL A 271 6.96 -2.33 -8.21
C VAL A 271 7.76 -1.90 -9.44
N ILE A 272 7.16 -1.95 -10.63
CA ILE A 272 7.81 -1.53 -11.88
C ILE A 272 8.18 -0.05 -11.80
N ALA A 273 7.25 0.81 -11.38
CA ALA A 273 7.48 2.24 -11.22
C ALA A 273 8.66 2.52 -10.28
N SER A 274 8.73 1.83 -9.14
CA SER A 274 9.85 1.92 -8.18
C SER A 274 11.19 1.56 -8.83
N VAL A 275 11.26 0.43 -9.53
CA VAL A 275 12.50 -0.04 -10.15
C VAL A 275 12.96 0.88 -11.28
N VAL A 276 12.00 1.35 -12.08
CA VAL A 276 12.26 2.29 -13.18
C VAL A 276 12.73 3.62 -12.62
N MET A 277 12.02 4.21 -11.64
CA MET A 277 12.48 5.42 -10.93
C MET A 277 13.83 5.21 -10.24
N GLY A 278 14.12 3.99 -9.77
CA GLY A 278 15.44 3.62 -9.26
C GLY A 278 16.58 3.73 -10.28
N GLY A 279 16.27 3.90 -11.57
CA GLY A 279 17.25 4.11 -12.64
C GLY A 279 17.52 2.87 -13.50
N THR A 280 16.72 1.82 -13.36
CA THR A 280 16.81 0.64 -14.24
C THR A 280 16.05 0.92 -15.55
N MET A 281 16.71 0.68 -16.68
CA MET A 281 16.13 0.92 -18.01
C MET A 281 15.17 -0.21 -18.38
N LEU A 282 13.97 0.14 -18.85
CA LEU A 282 12.98 -0.85 -19.33
C LEU A 282 13.47 -1.69 -20.51
N THR A 283 14.43 -1.19 -21.29
CA THR A 283 15.07 -1.93 -22.39
C THR A 283 16.09 -2.98 -21.91
N GLY A 284 16.40 -3.01 -20.61
CA GLY A 284 17.36 -3.93 -19.99
C GLY A 284 18.83 -3.52 -20.20
N GLY A 285 19.73 -4.29 -19.59
CA GLY A 285 21.19 -4.16 -19.74
C GLY A 285 21.83 -2.97 -19.00
N SER A 286 21.03 -2.09 -18.40
CA SER A 286 21.52 -0.92 -17.64
C SER A 286 20.63 -0.63 -16.44
N GLY A 287 21.24 -0.54 -15.25
CA GLY A 287 20.55 -0.27 -13.98
C GLY A 287 21.36 -0.76 -12.79
N TYR A 288 20.94 -0.42 -11.58
CA TYR A 288 21.57 -0.89 -10.34
C TYR A 288 20.50 -1.34 -9.35
N VAL A 289 20.70 -2.50 -8.73
CA VAL A 289 19.80 -3.02 -7.68
C VAL A 289 19.66 -2.04 -6.51
N PHE A 290 20.75 -1.35 -6.15
CA PHE A 290 20.73 -0.33 -5.10
C PHE A 290 19.83 0.88 -5.46
N GLY A 291 19.60 1.13 -6.74
CA GLY A 291 18.71 2.20 -7.19
C GLY A 291 17.25 1.97 -6.84
N THR A 292 16.83 0.71 -6.83
CA THR A 292 15.47 0.32 -6.47
C THR A 292 15.08 0.77 -5.07
N LEU A 293 16.03 0.78 -4.12
CA LEU A 293 15.83 1.36 -2.79
C LEU A 293 15.36 2.82 -2.85
N PHE A 294 16.02 3.64 -3.67
CA PHE A 294 15.65 5.05 -3.80
C PHE A 294 14.34 5.25 -4.55
N GLY A 295 14.04 4.43 -5.54
CA GLY A 295 12.73 4.46 -6.20
C GLY A 295 11.59 4.13 -5.25
N VAL A 296 11.76 3.10 -4.41
CA VAL A 296 10.80 2.77 -3.33
C VAL A 296 10.71 3.89 -2.31
N LEU A 297 11.84 4.52 -1.94
CA LEU A 297 11.83 5.67 -1.02
C LEU A 297 11.07 6.87 -1.58
N VAL A 298 11.19 7.17 -2.87
CA VAL A 298 10.39 8.22 -3.51
C VAL A 298 8.90 7.93 -3.33
N LEU A 299 8.47 6.70 -3.63
CA LEU A 299 7.07 6.28 -3.41
C LEU A 299 6.66 6.40 -1.94
N ALA A 300 7.47 5.90 -1.03
CA ALA A 300 7.19 5.91 0.41
C ALA A 300 7.06 7.34 0.96
N VAL A 301 7.97 8.25 0.57
CA VAL A 301 7.94 9.65 0.96
C VAL A 301 6.72 10.35 0.37
N THR A 302 6.40 10.13 -0.91
CA THR A 302 5.19 10.70 -1.54
C THR A 302 3.93 10.24 -0.81
N GLN A 303 3.81 8.95 -0.50
CA GLN A 303 2.67 8.41 0.23
C GLN A 303 2.58 9.00 1.65
N ALA A 304 3.70 9.12 2.36
CA ALA A 304 3.73 9.75 3.67
C ALA A 304 3.29 11.22 3.62
N LEU A 305 3.81 12.01 2.67
CA LEU A 305 3.44 13.42 2.50
C LEU A 305 1.94 13.60 2.29
N ILE A 306 1.32 12.78 1.44
CA ILE A 306 -0.12 12.85 1.16
C ILE A 306 -0.93 12.48 2.40
N GLN A 307 -0.50 11.47 3.15
CA GLN A 307 -1.12 11.10 4.43
C GLN A 307 -1.02 12.23 5.47
N PHE A 308 0.12 12.92 5.55
CA PHE A 308 0.30 14.06 6.46
C PHE A 308 -0.54 15.29 6.07
N ILE A 309 -0.84 15.49 4.79
CA ILE A 309 -1.74 16.55 4.33
C ILE A 309 -3.18 16.28 4.81
N GLY A 310 -3.61 15.02 4.87
CA GLY A 310 -4.87 14.56 5.47
C GLY A 310 -6.16 15.00 4.75
N SER A 311 -6.13 16.07 3.95
CA SER A 311 -7.27 16.60 3.20
C SER A 311 -7.44 16.01 1.79
N LEU A 312 -6.44 15.26 1.32
CA LEU A 312 -6.43 14.66 -0.01
C LEU A 312 -6.89 13.19 0.04
N SER A 313 -7.70 12.79 -0.93
CA SER A 313 -8.08 11.38 -1.09
C SER A 313 -6.87 10.51 -1.46
N SER A 314 -6.93 9.22 -1.12
CA SER A 314 -5.86 8.25 -1.39
C SER A 314 -5.47 8.18 -2.88
N TRP A 315 -6.40 8.46 -3.79
CA TRP A 315 -6.19 8.51 -5.25
C TRP A 315 -5.13 9.53 -5.68
N TRP A 316 -4.94 10.63 -4.94
CA TRP A 316 -3.87 11.59 -5.23
C TRP A 316 -2.49 10.94 -5.18
N THR A 317 -2.30 9.93 -4.33
CA THR A 317 -1.05 9.15 -4.29
C THR A 317 -0.78 8.51 -5.64
N LYS A 318 -1.79 7.86 -6.23
CA LYS A 318 -1.65 7.20 -7.54
C LYS A 318 -1.43 8.20 -8.68
N ILE A 319 -2.09 9.37 -8.65
CA ILE A 319 -1.89 10.44 -9.64
C ILE A 319 -0.44 10.93 -9.61
N VAL A 320 0.08 11.27 -8.41
CA VAL A 320 1.45 11.77 -8.26
C VAL A 320 2.47 10.71 -8.69
N ILE A 321 2.25 9.44 -8.32
CA ILE A 321 3.11 8.32 -8.74
C ILE A 321 3.13 8.19 -10.27
N GLY A 322 1.97 8.30 -10.92
CA GLY A 322 1.87 8.25 -12.38
C GLY A 322 2.65 9.38 -13.06
N ILE A 323 2.49 10.62 -12.59
CA ILE A 323 3.20 11.79 -13.12
C ILE A 323 4.72 11.67 -12.92
N LEU A 324 5.15 11.26 -11.72
CA LEU A 324 6.57 11.06 -11.41
C LEU A 324 7.18 9.98 -12.32
N THR A 325 6.47 8.86 -12.48
CA THR A 325 6.92 7.74 -13.32
C THR A 325 7.04 8.16 -14.78
N LEU A 326 6.02 8.84 -15.32
CA LEU A 326 6.03 9.33 -16.70
C LEU A 326 7.15 10.34 -16.93
N THR A 327 7.37 11.25 -15.97
CA THR A 327 8.46 12.22 -16.03
C THR A 327 9.81 11.51 -16.06
N PHE A 328 10.00 10.52 -15.18
CA PHE A 328 11.24 9.77 -15.11
C PHE A 328 11.52 9.00 -16.41
N ILE A 329 10.52 8.31 -16.94
CA ILE A 329 10.61 7.60 -18.23
C ILE A 329 10.90 8.59 -19.36
N GLY A 330 10.27 9.76 -19.37
CA GLY A 330 10.52 10.82 -20.34
C GLY A 330 11.97 11.29 -20.31
N VAL A 331 12.51 11.56 -19.13
CA VAL A 331 13.92 11.93 -18.93
C VAL A 331 14.85 10.80 -19.37
N GLN A 332 14.57 9.55 -18.99
CA GLN A 332 15.35 8.38 -19.41
C GLN A 332 15.37 8.22 -20.93
N THR A 333 14.22 8.32 -21.58
CA THR A 333 14.08 8.16 -23.04
C THR A 333 14.88 9.22 -23.78
N VAL A 334 14.80 10.48 -23.34
CA VAL A 334 15.59 11.57 -23.91
C VAL A 334 17.09 11.34 -23.72
N LEU A 335 17.53 10.89 -22.54
CA LEU A 335 18.95 10.61 -22.27
C LEU A 335 19.47 9.38 -23.04
N ALA A 336 18.65 8.35 -23.21
CA ALA A 336 18.98 7.15 -23.98
C ALA A 336 19.13 7.47 -25.47
N ASN A 337 18.21 8.24 -26.04
CA ASN A 337 18.25 8.67 -27.44
C ASN A 337 19.45 9.59 -27.76
N ARG A 338 20.10 10.17 -26.74
CA ARG A 338 21.37 10.92 -26.93
C ARG A 338 22.57 10.02 -27.24
N LYS A 339 22.58 8.76 -26.79
CA LYS A 339 23.70 7.82 -27.04
C LYS A 339 23.73 7.34 -28.49
N GLY A 340 22.58 7.14 -29.13
CA GLY A 340 22.49 6.70 -30.54
C GLY A 340 22.87 7.77 -31.57
N SER A 341 22.92 9.05 -31.18
CA SER A 341 23.13 10.17 -32.11
C SER A 341 24.57 10.74 -32.06
N ARG A 342 25.54 9.95 -31.55
CA ARG A 342 26.95 10.36 -31.45
C ARG A 342 27.79 10.06 -32.70
N GLN A 343 27.16 9.62 -33.80
CA GLN A 343 27.84 9.23 -35.04
C GLN A 343 27.53 10.11 -36.27
N GLY A 344 26.79 11.21 -36.10
CA GLY A 344 26.58 12.19 -37.18
C GLY A 344 27.04 13.58 -36.76
N THR A 345 27.88 14.22 -37.57
CA THR A 345 28.30 15.62 -37.42
C THR A 345 27.08 16.52 -37.54
N LEU A 346 26.50 16.94 -36.41
CA LEU A 346 25.32 17.81 -36.39
C LEU A 346 25.71 19.26 -36.67
N THR A 347 24.93 19.96 -37.49
CA THR A 347 25.16 21.37 -37.84
C THR A 347 24.88 22.31 -36.65
N SER A 348 25.42 23.53 -36.70
CA SER A 348 25.32 24.55 -35.64
C SER A 348 23.88 24.95 -35.30
N GLU A 349 22.98 25.00 -36.29
CA GLU A 349 21.54 25.23 -36.09
C GLU A 349 20.86 24.08 -35.34
N GLN A 350 21.18 22.84 -35.70
CA GLN A 350 20.66 21.65 -35.03
C GLN A 350 21.14 21.59 -33.57
N MET A 351 22.34 22.08 -33.26
CA MET A 351 22.86 22.20 -31.89
C MET A 351 22.13 23.26 -31.05
N ALA A 352 21.72 24.39 -31.64
CA ALA A 352 20.97 25.44 -30.95
C ALA A 352 19.54 25.00 -30.61
N ALA A 353 18.84 24.37 -31.55
CA ALA A 353 17.51 23.76 -31.32
C ALA A 353 17.58 22.60 -30.30
N ARG A 354 18.70 21.86 -30.26
CA ARG A 354 18.95 20.82 -29.23
C ARG A 354 19.15 21.40 -27.84
N ARG A 355 19.80 22.56 -27.70
CA ARG A 355 20.00 23.25 -26.42
C ARG A 355 18.69 23.83 -25.87
N SER A 356 17.78 24.30 -26.73
CA SER A 356 16.46 24.78 -26.28
C SER A 356 15.57 23.63 -25.77
N ARG A 357 15.51 22.50 -26.49
CA ARG A 357 14.84 21.27 -25.99
C ARG A 357 15.48 20.72 -24.71
N GLN A 358 16.79 20.85 -24.54
CA GLN A 358 17.50 20.44 -23.31
C GLN A 358 17.13 21.32 -22.10
N ARG A 359 17.06 22.64 -22.28
CA ARG A 359 16.57 23.55 -21.23
C ARG A 359 15.11 23.26 -20.87
N LEU A 360 14.31 22.81 -21.83
CA LEU A 360 12.92 22.42 -21.62
C LEU A 360 12.75 21.13 -20.79
N VAL A 361 13.66 20.15 -20.92
CA VAL A 361 13.61 18.88 -20.17
C VAL A 361 14.18 18.99 -18.76
N PHE A 362 15.31 19.70 -18.56
CA PHE A 362 15.73 20.09 -17.21
C PHE A 362 14.72 21.05 -16.58
N GLY A 363 14.07 21.87 -17.42
CA GLY A 363 12.88 22.64 -17.10
C GLY A 363 11.74 21.76 -16.60
N LEU A 364 11.39 20.65 -17.27
CA LEU A 364 10.34 19.68 -16.86
C LEU A 364 10.64 18.93 -15.55
N GLY A 365 11.90 18.60 -15.28
CA GLY A 365 12.32 18.08 -13.97
C GLY A 365 12.22 19.13 -12.86
N ALA A 366 12.54 20.39 -13.15
CA ALA A 366 12.25 21.50 -12.26
C ALA A 366 10.75 21.83 -12.21
N LEU A 367 9.99 21.54 -13.28
CA LEU A 367 8.55 21.76 -13.40
C LEU A 367 7.77 20.73 -12.60
N THR A 368 8.29 19.51 -12.42
CA THR A 368 7.69 18.52 -11.50
C THR A 368 7.94 18.86 -10.04
N VAL A 369 9.14 19.36 -9.71
CA VAL A 369 9.39 19.96 -8.39
C VAL A 369 8.54 21.21 -8.19
N ALA A 370 8.36 22.03 -9.22
CA ALA A 370 7.51 23.21 -9.20
C ALA A 370 6.02 22.87 -9.23
N VAL A 371 5.59 21.74 -9.81
CA VAL A 371 4.21 21.25 -9.79
C VAL A 371 3.90 20.60 -8.46
N LEU A 372 4.84 19.87 -7.83
CA LEU A 372 4.69 19.45 -6.44
C LEU A 372 4.64 20.69 -5.53
N ALA A 373 5.51 21.68 -5.75
CA ALA A 373 5.49 22.94 -5.03
C ALA A 373 4.26 23.80 -5.35
N ALA A 374 3.68 23.72 -6.56
CA ALA A 374 2.53 24.50 -7.02
C ALA A 374 1.21 23.80 -6.70
N VAL A 375 1.10 22.47 -6.70
CA VAL A 375 -0.04 21.75 -6.10
C VAL A 375 -0.07 22.05 -4.61
N PHE A 376 1.09 22.04 -3.97
CA PHE A 376 1.26 22.49 -2.59
C PHE A 376 0.94 23.98 -2.41
N PHE A 377 1.40 24.87 -3.29
CA PHE A 377 1.08 26.30 -3.24
C PHE A 377 -0.40 26.56 -3.55
N ILE A 378 -1.01 25.91 -4.54
CA ILE A 378 -2.44 26.02 -4.91
C ILE A 378 -3.33 25.49 -3.79
N SER A 379 -2.90 24.43 -3.08
CA SER A 379 -3.59 23.99 -1.85
C SER A 379 -3.49 24.99 -0.70
N ARG A 380 -2.54 25.94 -0.76
CA ARG A 380 -2.31 27.00 0.26
C ARG A 380 -2.72 28.41 -0.20
N SER A 381 -2.80 28.64 -1.50
CA SER A 381 -3.10 29.91 -2.17
C SER A 381 -4.51 29.95 -2.70
N ARG A 382 -5.31 28.90 -2.47
CA ARG A 382 -6.62 29.16 -1.92
C ARG A 382 -6.37 29.87 -0.59
N PRO A 383 -6.71 31.16 -0.46
CA PRO A 383 -7.09 31.64 0.86
C PRO A 383 -8.14 30.65 1.39
N ALA A 384 -8.46 30.68 2.68
CA ALA A 384 -9.82 30.34 3.04
C ALA A 384 -10.71 31.29 2.21
N ALA A 385 -11.07 30.88 1.00
CA ALA A 385 -12.04 31.58 0.20
C ALA A 385 -13.30 31.30 0.97
N SER A 386 -13.69 32.32 1.74
CA SER A 386 -15.05 32.61 2.16
C SER A 386 -15.94 32.78 0.91
N THR A 387 -15.94 31.77 0.06
CA THR A 387 -17.16 31.32 -0.59
C THR A 387 -17.89 30.59 0.51
N GLU A 388 -18.64 31.37 1.28
CA GLU A 388 -19.96 30.96 1.75
C GLU A 388 -20.72 30.41 0.53
N THR A 389 -20.43 29.17 0.16
CA THR A 389 -21.51 28.26 -0.15
C THR A 389 -21.90 27.73 1.22
N THR A 390 -23.06 28.17 1.70
CA THR A 390 -23.81 27.52 2.76
C THR A 390 -23.59 26.00 2.65
N GLU A 391 -23.16 25.36 3.74
CA GLU A 391 -22.67 23.96 3.84
C GLU A 391 -21.13 23.76 3.75
N THR A 392 -20.46 23.92 4.88
CA THR A 392 -19.96 22.76 5.66
C THR A 392 -19.24 23.31 6.89
N ALA A 393 -20.03 23.59 7.93
CA ALA A 393 -19.51 23.67 9.28
C ALA A 393 -18.71 22.39 9.57
N GLN A 394 -17.61 22.51 10.31
CA GLN A 394 -16.96 21.35 10.92
C GLN A 394 -18.04 20.52 11.62
N CYS A 395 -18.22 19.29 11.15
CA CYS A 395 -19.05 18.30 11.82
C CYS A 395 -18.54 18.10 13.24
N MET A 396 -19.12 18.78 14.22
CA MET A 396 -18.86 18.46 15.61
C MET A 396 -19.65 17.20 15.90
N VAL A 397 -18.92 16.07 16.06
CA VAL A 397 -19.51 14.78 16.41
C VAL A 397 -20.35 14.97 17.67
N ALA A 398 -21.66 14.76 17.56
CA ALA A 398 -22.55 14.85 18.70
C ALA A 398 -22.19 13.72 19.70
N PRO A 399 -22.19 14.00 21.01
CA PRO A 399 -22.06 12.93 22.00
C PRO A 399 -23.24 11.96 21.87
N PHE A 400 -23.04 10.70 22.25
CA PHE A 400 -24.15 9.76 22.29
C PHE A 400 -25.22 10.21 23.30
N ARG A 401 -26.49 10.10 22.91
CA ARG A 401 -27.68 10.48 23.67
C ARG A 401 -28.07 9.35 24.63
N GLU A 402 -27.14 8.97 25.50
CA GLU A 402 -27.30 7.82 26.40
C GLU A 402 -28.46 7.97 27.39
N GLU A 403 -28.76 9.19 27.85
CA GLU A 403 -29.89 9.44 28.75
C GLU A 403 -31.25 9.26 28.04
N GLU A 404 -31.38 9.76 26.81
CA GLU A 404 -32.57 9.55 25.98
C GLU A 404 -32.73 8.08 25.61
N ALA A 405 -31.62 7.37 25.36
CA ALA A 405 -31.63 5.93 25.14
C ALA A 405 -32.17 5.17 26.36
N LYS A 406 -31.77 5.53 27.58
CA LYS A 406 -32.31 4.93 28.82
C LYS A 406 -33.80 5.18 28.99
N GLU A 407 -34.27 6.38 28.67
CA GLU A 407 -35.71 6.70 28.70
C GLU A 407 -36.51 5.85 27.71
N LEU A 408 -35.99 5.65 26.49
CA LEU A 408 -36.62 4.80 25.47
C LEU A 408 -36.66 3.33 25.90
N VAL A 409 -35.58 2.82 26.51
CA VAL A 409 -35.56 1.47 27.10
C VAL A 409 -36.58 1.36 28.24
N ALA A 410 -36.66 2.36 29.12
CA ALA A 410 -37.67 2.40 30.19
C ALA A 410 -39.11 2.48 29.63
N GLY A 411 -39.28 3.09 28.45
CA GLY A 411 -40.52 3.14 27.67
C GLY A 411 -40.87 1.83 26.93
N GLY A 412 -40.07 0.77 27.09
CA GLY A 412 -40.32 -0.55 26.51
C GLY A 412 -39.59 -0.84 25.20
N ALA A 413 -38.61 -0.02 24.80
CA ALA A 413 -37.75 -0.33 23.66
C ALA A 413 -36.79 -1.48 24.01
N ILE A 414 -36.65 -2.44 23.09
CA ILE A 414 -35.79 -3.62 23.22
C ILE A 414 -34.44 -3.42 22.52
N ILE A 415 -34.40 -2.58 21.49
CA ILE A 415 -33.16 -2.17 20.83
C ILE A 415 -33.19 -0.65 20.70
N VAL A 416 -32.15 0.01 21.20
CA VAL A 416 -31.89 1.43 20.94
C VAL A 416 -30.60 1.55 20.16
N TYR A 417 -30.65 2.24 19.03
CA TYR A 417 -29.53 2.40 18.12
C TYR A 417 -29.34 3.87 17.75
N GLN A 418 -28.16 4.41 18.03
CA GLN A 418 -27.77 5.75 17.59
C GLN A 418 -26.64 5.67 16.56
N ARG A 419 -26.76 6.50 15.54
CA ARG A 419 -25.75 6.74 14.51
C ARG A 419 -25.43 8.22 14.46
N THR A 420 -24.16 8.55 14.71
CA THR A 420 -23.66 9.93 14.63
C THR A 420 -22.42 10.03 13.73
N ALA A 421 -22.06 11.24 13.30
CA ALA A 421 -20.94 11.56 12.41
C ALA A 421 -21.16 11.15 10.93
N GLY A 422 -20.06 10.93 10.19
CA GLY A 422 -20.08 10.65 8.75
C GLY A 422 -20.06 11.89 7.83
N PRO A 423 -20.13 11.68 6.50
CA PRO A 423 -20.02 12.74 5.50
C PRO A 423 -21.11 13.82 5.63
N ASP A 424 -22.31 13.43 6.05
CA ASP A 424 -23.51 14.29 6.12
C ASP A 424 -23.84 14.74 7.57
N CYS A 425 -22.97 14.48 8.54
CA CYS A 425 -23.16 14.91 9.94
C CYS A 425 -24.48 14.50 10.59
N VAL A 426 -24.90 13.26 10.34
CA VAL A 426 -26.15 12.75 10.89
C VAL A 426 -26.04 12.56 12.41
N ASP A 427 -27.15 12.70 13.13
CA ASP A 427 -27.31 12.31 14.54
C ASP A 427 -28.67 11.63 14.73
N GLU A 428 -28.79 10.41 14.23
CA GLU A 428 -30.03 9.64 14.17
C GLU A 428 -30.11 8.70 15.38
N LEU A 429 -31.20 8.75 16.14
CA LEU A 429 -31.52 7.83 17.23
C LEU A 429 -32.77 7.04 16.88
N TYR A 430 -32.69 5.72 16.99
CA TYR A 430 -33.76 4.79 16.69
C TYR A 430 -34.08 3.93 17.91
N ALA A 431 -35.36 3.63 18.10
CA ALA A 431 -35.85 2.67 19.08
C ALA A 431 -36.76 1.66 18.38
N ILE A 432 -36.53 0.37 18.67
CA ILE A 432 -37.32 -0.76 18.17
C ILE A 432 -38.03 -1.38 19.36
N TYR A 433 -39.32 -1.63 19.20
CA TYR A 433 -40.20 -2.21 20.21
C TYR A 433 -40.57 -3.66 19.84
N SER A 434 -40.92 -4.46 20.83
CA SER A 434 -41.27 -5.89 20.66
C SER A 434 -42.53 -6.11 19.81
N ASP A 435 -43.39 -5.11 19.68
CA ASP A 435 -44.60 -5.15 18.86
C ASP A 435 -44.34 -4.87 17.38
N GLY A 436 -43.08 -4.62 16.98
CA GLY A 436 -42.72 -4.30 15.60
C GLY A 436 -42.70 -2.81 15.29
N ARG A 437 -42.97 -1.94 16.25
CA ARG A 437 -42.87 -0.49 16.05
C ARG A 437 -41.40 -0.06 16.03
N ILE A 438 -41.02 0.78 15.08
CA ILE A 438 -39.70 1.41 14.99
C ILE A 438 -39.90 2.93 14.94
N THR A 439 -39.32 3.63 15.90
CA THR A 439 -39.32 5.10 15.94
C THR A 439 -37.91 5.62 15.70
N GLY A 440 -37.73 6.63 14.85
CA GLY A 440 -36.45 7.28 14.58
C GLY A 440 -36.56 8.79 14.76
N THR A 441 -35.51 9.43 15.29
CA THR A 441 -35.44 10.88 15.44
C THR A 441 -34.01 11.41 15.30
N ASP A 442 -33.87 12.55 14.62
CA ASP A 442 -32.64 13.34 14.56
C ASP A 442 -32.64 14.53 15.55
N GLY A 443 -33.63 14.56 16.46
CA GLY A 443 -33.88 15.68 17.39
C GLY A 443 -34.81 16.77 16.85
N VAL A 444 -35.14 16.76 15.54
CA VAL A 444 -36.03 17.74 14.89
C VAL A 444 -37.19 17.05 14.19
N THR A 445 -36.88 16.00 13.44
CA THR A 445 -37.78 15.15 12.68
C THR A 445 -38.01 13.86 13.45
N GLN A 446 -39.25 13.35 13.40
CA GLN A 446 -39.60 12.03 13.91
C GLN A 446 -40.22 11.20 12.79
N VAL A 447 -39.78 9.95 12.68
CA VAL A 447 -40.29 8.97 11.72
C VAL A 447 -40.70 7.70 12.44
N GLU A 448 -41.76 7.07 11.97
CA GLU A 448 -42.26 5.82 12.51
C GLU A 448 -42.46 4.81 11.38
N LYS A 449 -42.10 3.56 11.62
CA LYS A 449 -42.27 2.45 10.70
C LYS A 449 -42.74 1.23 11.49
N GLN A 450 -43.77 0.56 10.99
CA GLN A 450 -44.26 -0.70 11.54
C GLN A 450 -43.70 -1.88 10.74
N ILE A 451 -43.15 -2.86 11.44
CA ILE A 451 -42.75 -4.16 10.90
C ILE A 451 -43.47 -5.28 11.65
N ASN A 452 -43.31 -6.52 11.19
CA ASN A 452 -43.93 -7.67 11.83
C ASN A 452 -43.19 -8.01 13.15
N SER A 453 -43.91 -8.29 14.22
CA SER A 453 -43.31 -8.66 15.52
C SER A 453 -42.45 -9.92 15.43
N ALA A 454 -42.81 -10.86 14.54
CA ALA A 454 -41.99 -12.06 14.28
C ALA A 454 -40.62 -11.73 13.66
N GLU A 455 -40.52 -10.66 12.86
CA GLU A 455 -39.23 -10.22 12.29
C GLU A 455 -38.33 -9.62 13.37
N VAL A 456 -38.93 -8.95 14.37
CA VAL A 456 -38.20 -8.41 15.53
C VAL A 456 -37.69 -9.51 16.44
N GLU A 457 -38.48 -10.55 16.65
CA GLU A 457 -38.07 -11.71 17.44
C GLU A 457 -36.93 -12.49 16.75
N LEU A 458 -37.00 -12.64 15.42
CA LEU A 458 -35.92 -13.21 14.64
C LEU A 458 -34.64 -12.36 14.72
N LEU A 459 -34.77 -11.04 14.54
CA LEU A 459 -33.66 -10.08 14.67
C LEU A 459 -32.95 -10.20 16.02
N LEU A 460 -33.72 -10.21 17.11
CA LEU A 460 -33.19 -10.35 18.46
C LEU A 460 -32.49 -11.69 18.67
N THR A 461 -33.07 -12.78 18.16
CA THR A 461 -32.48 -14.12 18.27
C THR A 461 -31.15 -14.19 17.51
N THR A 462 -31.10 -13.70 16.28
CA THR A 462 -29.88 -13.67 15.46
C THR A 462 -28.78 -12.85 16.15
N ILE A 463 -29.09 -11.65 16.64
CA ILE A 463 -28.08 -10.80 17.30
C ILE A 463 -27.61 -11.41 18.63
N SER A 464 -28.54 -11.91 19.43
CA SER A 464 -28.24 -12.39 20.79
C SER A 464 -27.54 -13.74 20.79
N VAL A 465 -28.01 -14.68 19.95
CA VAL A 465 -27.54 -16.07 19.89
C VAL A 465 -26.43 -16.24 18.86
N ASP A 466 -26.67 -15.87 17.60
CA ASP A 466 -25.71 -16.14 16.51
C ASP A 466 -24.53 -15.17 16.55
N HIS A 467 -24.77 -13.90 16.88
CA HIS A 467 -23.73 -12.88 17.02
C HIS A 467 -23.24 -12.69 18.47
N LYS A 468 -23.73 -13.51 19.40
CA LYS A 468 -23.24 -13.62 20.78
C LYS A 468 -23.20 -12.28 21.54
N TRP A 469 -24.20 -11.41 21.34
CA TRP A 469 -24.18 -10.03 21.82
C TRP A 469 -23.84 -9.89 23.33
N PHE A 470 -24.45 -10.73 24.15
CA PHE A 470 -24.30 -10.68 25.61
C PHE A 470 -23.00 -11.29 26.16
N THR A 471 -22.14 -11.85 25.31
CA THR A 471 -20.85 -12.41 25.74
C THR A 471 -19.79 -11.32 25.94
N ASN A 472 -18.71 -11.62 26.68
CA ASN A 472 -17.59 -10.68 26.87
C ASN A 472 -16.81 -10.35 25.58
N GLU A 473 -17.14 -10.98 24.45
CA GLU A 473 -16.54 -10.70 23.14
C GLU A 473 -17.00 -9.34 22.56
N ILE A 474 -18.19 -8.86 22.95
CA ILE A 474 -18.67 -7.52 22.57
C ILE A 474 -18.25 -6.51 23.64
N TYR A 475 -17.44 -5.53 23.25
CA TYR A 475 -16.98 -4.45 24.12
C TYR A 475 -16.96 -3.11 23.38
N SER A 476 -17.12 -2.02 24.12
CA SER A 476 -17.12 -0.67 23.56
C SER A 476 -15.75 -0.27 23.01
N THR A 477 -15.72 0.22 21.78
CA THR A 477 -14.54 0.72 21.09
C THR A 477 -14.81 2.11 20.53
N TYR A 478 -14.62 3.12 21.38
CA TYR A 478 -14.74 4.50 20.96
C TYR A 478 -13.40 5.04 20.44
N LEU A 479 -13.40 5.46 19.18
CA LEU A 479 -12.32 6.18 18.53
C LEU A 479 -12.89 7.47 17.96
N ASN A 480 -12.08 8.51 17.78
CA ASN A 480 -12.58 9.71 17.09
C ASN A 480 -12.89 9.34 15.62
N PRO A 481 -14.15 9.47 15.16
CA PRO A 481 -14.52 9.02 13.82
C PRO A 481 -13.84 9.87 12.75
N CYS A 482 -13.38 9.20 11.69
CA CYS A 482 -12.90 9.89 10.50
C CYS A 482 -14.06 10.60 9.78
N ARG A 483 -13.77 11.55 8.87
CA ARG A 483 -14.80 12.30 8.12
C ARG A 483 -15.77 11.44 7.30
N GLN A 484 -15.43 10.19 7.03
CA GLN A 484 -16.29 9.22 6.33
C GLN A 484 -16.77 8.07 7.23
N CYS A 485 -16.40 8.09 8.50
CA CYS A 485 -16.72 7.05 9.47
C CYS A 485 -17.92 7.51 10.30
N TYR A 486 -18.82 6.58 10.59
CA TYR A 486 -19.91 6.79 11.53
C TYR A 486 -19.52 6.23 12.90
N ALA A 487 -20.00 6.88 13.95
CA ALA A 487 -19.95 6.37 15.31
C ALA A 487 -21.32 5.81 15.69
N HIS A 488 -21.32 4.67 16.38
CA HIS A 488 -22.49 3.87 16.67
C HIS A 488 -22.59 3.62 18.17
N TYR A 489 -23.80 3.72 18.70
CA TYR A 489 -24.19 3.25 20.02
C TYR A 489 -25.35 2.28 19.85
N ILE A 490 -25.26 1.10 20.45
CA ILE A 490 -26.32 0.10 20.44
C ILE A 490 -26.56 -0.36 21.88
N ASP A 491 -27.81 -0.37 22.30
CA ASP A 491 -28.29 -0.97 23.55
C ASP A 491 -29.34 -2.03 23.21
N ILE A 492 -29.16 -3.26 23.70
CA ILE A 492 -30.07 -4.37 23.45
C ILE A 492 -30.49 -4.99 24.77
N SER A 493 -31.80 -5.18 24.93
CA SER A 493 -32.45 -5.90 26.02
C SER A 493 -33.16 -7.14 25.48
N PHE A 494 -32.76 -8.32 25.95
CA PHE A 494 -33.31 -9.60 25.51
C PHE A 494 -33.25 -10.64 26.65
N GLU A 495 -34.35 -11.37 26.88
CA GLU A 495 -34.45 -12.43 27.91
C GLU A 495 -33.90 -12.07 29.30
N GLY A 496 -34.12 -10.81 29.74
CA GLY A 496 -33.67 -10.33 31.05
C GLY A 496 -32.18 -9.96 31.14
N GLN A 497 -31.45 -10.00 30.02
CA GLN A 497 -30.10 -9.46 29.88
C GLN A 497 -30.15 -8.14 29.12
N GLN A 498 -29.37 -7.15 29.56
CA GLN A 498 -29.23 -5.87 28.87
C GLN A 498 -27.75 -5.55 28.70
N LYS A 499 -27.37 -5.08 27.51
CA LYS A 499 -25.99 -4.68 27.22
C LYS A 499 -25.92 -3.59 26.17
N SER A 500 -25.19 -2.54 26.51
CA SER A 500 -24.81 -1.47 25.60
C SER A 500 -23.35 -1.57 25.14
N ALA A 501 -23.10 -1.16 23.90
CA ALA A 501 -21.78 -1.10 23.31
C ALA A 501 -21.68 0.05 22.30
N THR A 502 -20.50 0.66 22.21
CA THR A 502 -20.18 1.67 21.20
C THR A 502 -19.11 1.19 20.23
N GLY A 503 -19.16 1.70 19.00
CA GLY A 503 -18.19 1.35 17.97
C GLY A 503 -18.10 2.41 16.87
N VAL A 504 -17.01 2.37 16.10
CA VAL A 504 -16.81 3.26 14.94
C VAL A 504 -16.54 2.44 13.69
N ASP A 505 -17.30 2.73 12.64
CA ASP A 505 -17.22 2.03 11.36
C ASP A 505 -15.83 2.19 10.71
N GLY A 506 -15.40 1.14 10.00
CA GLY A 506 -14.14 1.15 9.25
C GLY A 506 -12.87 1.02 10.12
N THR A 507 -13.03 0.73 11.41
CA THR A 507 -11.91 0.50 12.33
C THR A 507 -11.65 -0.99 12.52
N THR A 508 -10.38 -1.39 12.64
CA THR A 508 -10.00 -2.76 13.01
C THR A 508 -10.24 -3.07 14.49
N ALA A 509 -10.74 -2.09 15.26
CA ALA A 509 -11.00 -2.22 16.68
C ALA A 509 -12.42 -2.75 16.97
N MET A 510 -13.35 -2.59 16.03
CA MET A 510 -14.73 -3.04 16.18
C MET A 510 -14.82 -4.59 16.21
N PRO A 511 -15.44 -5.19 17.24
CA PRO A 511 -15.65 -6.64 17.29
C PRO A 511 -16.51 -7.12 16.10
N PRO A 512 -16.21 -8.28 15.48
CA PRO A 512 -17.00 -8.80 14.36
C PRO A 512 -18.50 -8.92 14.65
N GLY A 513 -18.88 -9.41 15.84
CA GLY A 513 -20.27 -9.53 16.24
C GLY A 513 -21.01 -8.18 16.31
N PHE A 514 -20.29 -7.08 16.60
CA PHE A 514 -20.86 -5.74 16.57
C PHE A 514 -21.19 -5.30 15.13
N ALA A 515 -20.29 -5.56 14.19
CA ALA A 515 -20.50 -5.25 12.78
C ALA A 515 -21.65 -6.08 12.17
N PHE A 516 -21.78 -7.35 12.56
CA PHE A 516 -22.91 -8.18 12.13
C PHE A 516 -24.24 -7.70 12.71
N ALA A 517 -24.30 -7.33 13.99
CA ALA A 517 -25.51 -6.74 14.56
C ALA A 517 -25.95 -5.44 13.83
N LEU A 518 -24.98 -4.59 13.45
CA LEU A 518 -25.26 -3.42 12.62
C LEU A 518 -25.84 -3.79 11.24
N ALA A 519 -25.36 -4.87 10.63
CA ALA A 519 -25.83 -5.33 9.32
C ALA A 519 -27.28 -5.86 9.38
N GLU A 520 -27.69 -6.42 10.52
CA GLU A 520 -29.07 -6.86 10.74
C GLU A 520 -30.03 -5.71 11.09
N ILE A 521 -29.58 -4.72 11.89
CA ILE A 521 -30.41 -3.59 12.32
C ILE A 521 -30.66 -2.59 11.19
N ARG A 522 -29.60 -2.17 10.45
CA ARG A 522 -29.67 -1.07 9.47
C ARG A 522 -30.76 -1.22 8.39
N PRO A 523 -30.97 -2.41 7.77
CA PRO A 523 -31.97 -2.57 6.71
C PRO A 523 -33.41 -2.31 7.17
N LEU A 524 -33.68 -2.44 8.47
CA LEU A 524 -35.02 -2.29 9.04
C LEU A 524 -35.36 -0.81 9.31
N LEU A 525 -34.36 0.04 9.47
CA LEU A 525 -34.55 1.43 9.90
C LEU A 525 -35.20 2.30 8.82
N PRO A 526 -36.15 3.18 9.19
CA PRO A 526 -36.65 4.20 8.28
C PRO A 526 -35.58 5.26 8.00
N THR A 527 -35.54 5.76 6.76
CA THR A 527 -34.67 6.87 6.37
C THR A 527 -35.21 8.17 6.95
N ILE A 528 -34.40 8.86 7.75
CA ILE A 528 -34.69 10.23 8.19
C ILE A 528 -34.17 11.14 7.08
N ALA A 529 -35.07 11.86 6.40
CA ALA A 529 -34.64 12.85 5.43
C ALA A 529 -34.00 14.02 6.21
N PRO A 530 -32.76 14.44 5.89
CA PRO A 530 -32.16 15.59 6.55
C PRO A 530 -33.07 16.80 6.30
N ALA A 531 -33.34 17.58 7.35
CA ALA A 531 -34.05 18.84 7.21
C ALA A 531 -33.30 19.74 6.20
N PRO A 532 -34.02 20.44 5.30
CA PRO A 532 -33.42 21.24 4.24
C PRO A 532 -32.60 22.44 4.75
#